data_AF-A0A0C2ZQQ9-F1
#
_entry.id   AF-A0A0C2ZQQ9-F1
#
_cell.length_a   1.000
_cell.length_b   1.000
_cell.length_c   1.000
_cell.angle_alpha   90.00
_cell.angle_beta   90.00
_cell.angle_gamma   90.00
#
_symmetry.space_group_name_H-M   'P 1'
#
loop_
_entity.id
_entity.type
_entity.pdbx_description
1 polymer ?
#
loop_
_entity_poly.entity_id
_entity_poly.type
_entity_poly.pdbx_seq_one_letter_code
_entity_poly.pdbx_strand_id
1 'polypeptide(L)'
;MLEEMGENQYNKTDPDAKLMVKPAHNLMAYNSQIAVDAKHKFIVATDVSSEGNDNQKLHQMAQETKAITHNEKGIFLADSGYYSAKEIDECEANGIETVVAIPNKTKQQKDRGYFTPKEFQYDKDSDCYICPNNQTLTKSSSTIIKENGTKYYVYRAESKTCKECPLREKCIPQKTAYKRISRSQYANTIEAYTQKMQSHKAKELIKQRGSIVEHPFGTIKRNLGWEHYLVRGKEKVSGENALIMFTYNFKRLLNLIGIALFRELIRAIKDNNLEQIRTKIALHIAYFYTLWLYCFKMIGFYELRVENDRF
;
A
#
# COMPACT_ATOMS: atom_id res chain seq x y z
N MET A 1 -16.68 31.52 4.31
CA MET A 1 -16.39 30.42 5.26
C MET A 1 -15.63 29.27 4.62
N LEU A 2 -16.22 28.38 3.81
CA LEU A 2 -15.50 27.25 3.19
C LEU A 2 -14.41 27.69 2.19
N GLU A 3 -14.73 28.66 1.32
CA GLU A 3 -13.76 29.25 0.38
C GLU A 3 -12.64 30.03 1.09
N GLU A 4 -12.95 30.71 2.20
CA GLU A 4 -11.95 31.41 3.04
C GLU A 4 -11.03 30.42 3.78
N MET A 5 -11.53 29.22 4.10
CA MET A 5 -10.76 28.14 4.72
C MET A 5 -10.01 27.28 3.69
N GLY A 6 -10.24 27.49 2.39
CA GLY A 6 -9.69 26.65 1.32
C GLY A 6 -10.14 25.18 1.41
N GLU A 7 -11.28 24.90 2.06
CA GLU A 7 -11.75 23.55 2.35
C GLU A 7 -13.08 23.28 1.63
N ASN A 8 -13.22 22.08 1.07
CA ASN A 8 -14.44 21.66 0.36
C ASN A 8 -15.53 21.11 1.31
N GLN A 9 -15.21 20.95 2.59
CA GLN A 9 -16.09 20.39 3.61
C GLN A 9 -15.75 20.94 4.99
N TYR A 10 -16.75 20.99 5.87
CA TYR A 10 -16.55 21.40 7.26
C TYR A 10 -17.44 20.58 8.19
N ASN A 11 -16.82 19.92 9.16
CA ASN A 11 -17.53 19.21 10.23
C ASN A 11 -17.60 20.10 11.46
N LYS A 12 -18.81 20.56 11.80
CA LYS A 12 -19.04 21.42 12.97
C LYS A 12 -18.68 20.74 14.30
N THR A 13 -18.80 19.41 14.37
CA THR A 13 -18.67 18.65 15.62
C THR A 13 -17.23 18.18 15.86
N ASP A 14 -16.53 17.82 14.78
CA ASP A 14 -15.12 17.43 14.81
C ASP A 14 -14.41 17.94 13.54
N PRO A 15 -13.82 19.14 13.56
CA PRO A 15 -13.22 19.77 12.38
C PRO A 15 -12.14 18.93 11.68
N ASP A 16 -11.47 18.05 12.41
CA ASP A 16 -10.39 17.21 11.89
C ASP A 16 -10.91 15.95 11.20
N ALA A 17 -12.16 15.53 11.43
CA ALA A 17 -12.75 14.39 10.75
C ALA A 17 -13.25 14.80 9.35
N LYS A 18 -12.84 14.04 8.33
CA LYS A 18 -13.21 14.31 6.92
C LYS A 18 -14.12 13.21 6.37
N LEU A 19 -14.86 13.54 5.31
CA LEU A 19 -15.74 12.60 4.62
C LEU A 19 -14.94 11.46 3.98
N MET A 20 -15.31 10.24 4.33
CA MET A 20 -14.84 9.02 3.70
C MET A 20 -15.97 8.38 2.91
N VAL A 21 -15.73 8.21 1.61
CA VAL A 21 -16.68 7.58 0.70
C VAL A 21 -16.39 6.08 0.68
N LYS A 22 -17.34 5.28 1.17
CA LYS A 22 -17.33 3.82 1.03
C LYS A 22 -18.49 3.38 0.15
N PRO A 23 -18.39 2.23 -0.55
CA PRO A 23 -19.45 1.78 -1.46
C PRO A 23 -20.85 1.69 -0.86
N ALA A 24 -20.94 1.46 0.46
CA ALA A 24 -22.21 1.29 1.17
C ALA A 24 -22.71 2.52 1.92
N HIS A 25 -21.83 3.44 2.33
CA HIS A 25 -22.17 4.60 3.14
C HIS A 25 -21.00 5.59 3.18
N ASN A 26 -21.32 6.87 3.38
CA ASN A 26 -20.33 7.93 3.60
C ASN A 26 -20.31 8.30 5.08
N LEU A 27 -19.12 8.46 5.66
CA LEU A 27 -18.96 8.79 7.08
C LEU A 27 -17.93 9.90 7.26
N MET A 28 -18.15 10.76 8.27
CA MET A 28 -17.09 11.59 8.81
C MET A 28 -16.22 10.70 9.69
N ALA A 29 -14.97 10.48 9.28
CA ALA A 29 -14.11 9.50 9.91
C ALA A 29 -12.63 9.87 9.80
N TYR A 30 -11.82 9.13 10.54
CA TYR A 30 -10.38 9.12 10.45
C TYR A 30 -9.89 7.81 9.85
N ASN A 31 -8.75 7.86 9.19
CA ASN A 31 -8.15 6.73 8.50
C ASN A 31 -7.04 6.15 9.35
N SER A 32 -7.29 4.98 9.95
CA SER A 32 -6.27 4.26 10.72
C SER A 32 -5.35 3.50 9.78
N GLN A 33 -4.06 3.81 9.87
CA GLN A 33 -2.99 3.20 9.09
C GLN A 33 -2.21 2.26 10.02
N ILE A 34 -1.91 1.05 9.58
CA ILE A 34 -1.09 0.09 10.34
C ILE A 34 -0.07 -0.60 9.44
N ALA A 35 1.14 -0.80 9.97
CA ALA A 35 2.13 -1.70 9.41
C ALA A 35 2.23 -2.94 10.29
N VAL A 36 2.14 -4.13 9.67
CA VAL A 36 1.99 -5.40 10.40
C VAL A 36 3.09 -6.36 9.98
N ASP A 37 3.72 -7.01 10.96
CA ASP A 37 4.71 -8.05 10.70
C ASP A 37 4.06 -9.31 10.11
N ALA A 38 4.68 -9.88 9.07
CA ALA A 38 4.10 -11.01 8.35
C ALA A 38 4.10 -12.31 9.17
N LYS A 39 5.05 -12.48 10.10
CA LYS A 39 5.34 -13.76 10.78
C LYS A 39 4.48 -13.95 12.02
N HIS A 40 4.43 -12.95 12.88
CA HIS A 40 3.78 -13.01 14.18
C HIS A 40 2.52 -12.14 14.27
N LYS A 41 2.26 -11.31 13.24
CA LYS A 41 1.08 -10.43 13.13
C LYS A 41 1.05 -9.29 14.14
N PHE A 42 2.18 -8.87 14.70
CA PHE A 42 2.30 -7.66 15.50
C PHE A 42 2.18 -6.41 14.62
N ILE A 43 1.50 -5.41 15.15
CA ILE A 43 1.46 -4.06 14.60
C ILE A 43 2.75 -3.36 15.00
N VAL A 44 3.52 -2.91 14.02
CA VAL A 44 4.84 -2.31 14.24
C VAL A 44 4.76 -0.79 14.26
N ALA A 45 4.01 -0.20 13.32
CA ALA A 45 3.77 1.23 13.22
C ALA A 45 2.29 1.49 12.99
N THR A 46 1.81 2.65 13.44
CA THR A 46 0.43 3.08 13.23
C THR A 46 0.34 4.60 13.14
N ASP A 47 -0.56 5.09 12.29
CA ASP A 47 -0.84 6.52 12.15
C ASP A 47 -2.36 6.74 11.96
N VAL A 48 -2.80 7.96 12.19
CA VAL A 48 -4.17 8.40 11.94
C VAL A 48 -4.15 9.57 10.96
N SER A 49 -4.78 9.39 9.81
CA SER A 49 -4.94 10.43 8.80
C SER A 49 -6.37 10.95 8.76
N SER A 50 -6.50 12.27 8.57
CA SER A 50 -7.77 12.89 8.20
C SER A 50 -8.00 12.89 6.69
N GLU A 51 -7.05 12.40 5.89
CA GLU A 51 -7.23 12.31 4.45
C GLU A 51 -8.02 11.07 4.06
N GLY A 52 -8.99 11.24 3.16
CA GLY A 52 -9.79 10.14 2.63
C GLY A 52 -9.07 9.25 1.61
N ASN A 53 -7.81 9.54 1.27
CA ASN A 53 -7.01 8.73 0.34
C ASN A 53 -5.74 8.20 1.03
N ASP A 54 -5.36 6.96 0.73
CA ASP A 54 -4.18 6.28 1.31
C ASP A 54 -2.89 6.54 0.51
N ASN A 55 -2.96 7.31 -0.58
CA ASN A 55 -1.89 7.45 -1.59
C ASN A 55 -0.65 8.22 -1.09
N GLN A 56 -0.63 8.67 0.17
CA GLN A 56 0.43 9.52 0.74
C GLN A 56 0.97 8.97 2.08
N LYS A 57 0.77 7.67 2.34
CA LYS A 57 1.11 7.06 3.63
C LYS A 57 2.06 5.88 3.53
N LEU A 58 2.43 5.47 2.31
CA LEU A 58 3.27 4.30 2.11
C LEU A 58 4.70 4.55 2.61
N HIS A 59 5.32 5.64 2.17
CA HIS A 59 6.71 5.95 2.49
C HIS A 59 6.91 6.21 3.98
N GLN A 60 6.06 7.05 4.57
CA GLN A 60 6.08 7.36 6.01
C GLN A 60 5.99 6.08 6.86
N MET A 61 4.97 5.24 6.63
CA MET A 61 4.76 4.01 7.40
C MET A 61 5.92 3.02 7.23
N ALA A 62 6.51 2.96 6.03
CA ALA A 62 7.64 2.10 5.77
C ALA A 62 8.91 2.57 6.47
N GLN A 63 9.17 3.88 6.48
CA GLN A 63 10.29 4.48 7.22
C GLN A 63 10.17 4.24 8.72
N GLU A 64 9.00 4.50 9.31
CA GLU A 64 8.74 4.27 10.74
C GLU A 64 8.95 2.79 11.11
N THR A 65 8.39 1.88 10.30
CA THR A 65 8.56 0.43 10.51
C THR A 65 10.04 0.02 10.42
N LYS A 66 10.78 0.56 9.46
CA LYS A 66 12.21 0.30 9.29
C LYS A 66 13.01 0.81 10.48
N ALA A 67 12.70 2.01 10.99
CA ALA A 67 13.33 2.59 12.17
C ALA A 67 13.09 1.76 13.43
N ILE A 68 11.88 1.20 13.60
CA ILE A 68 11.52 0.38 14.77
C ILE A 68 12.15 -1.03 14.69
N THR A 69 12.18 -1.63 13.50
CA THR A 69 12.62 -3.03 13.33
C THR A 69 14.10 -3.19 13.05
N HIS A 70 14.76 -2.11 12.60
CA HIS A 70 16.12 -2.13 12.05
C HIS A 70 16.30 -3.17 10.93
N ASN A 71 15.21 -3.52 10.23
CA ASN A 71 15.22 -4.52 9.17
C ASN A 71 15.40 -3.84 7.80
N GLU A 72 16.66 -3.68 7.41
CA GLU A 72 17.06 -3.11 6.12
C GLU A 72 16.59 -3.92 4.90
N LYS A 73 16.26 -5.21 5.07
CA LYS A 73 15.89 -6.13 3.97
C LYS A 73 14.39 -6.45 3.94
N GLY A 74 13.59 -5.74 4.73
CA GLY A 74 12.14 -5.92 4.76
C GLY A 74 11.48 -5.54 3.43
N ILE A 75 10.50 -6.33 3.00
CA ILE A 75 9.65 -6.01 1.85
C ILE A 75 8.30 -5.50 2.36
N PHE A 76 7.93 -4.30 1.93
CA PHE A 76 6.68 -3.65 2.32
C PHE A 76 5.56 -3.95 1.32
N LEU A 77 4.50 -4.59 1.82
CA LEU A 77 3.31 -4.94 1.03
C LEU A 77 2.18 -3.97 1.33
N ALA A 78 1.55 -3.39 0.31
CA ALA A 78 0.43 -2.47 0.49
C ALA A 78 -0.68 -2.65 -0.56
N ASP A 79 -1.88 -2.11 -0.29
CA ASP A 79 -2.99 -2.15 -1.24
C ASP A 79 -2.74 -1.26 -2.43
N SER A 80 -3.44 -1.54 -3.53
CA SER A 80 -3.63 -0.63 -4.65
C SER A 80 -4.10 0.77 -4.25
N GLY A 81 -4.77 0.92 -3.09
CA GLY A 81 -5.09 2.22 -2.49
C GLY A 81 -3.88 3.05 -2.05
N TYR A 82 -2.72 2.43 -1.82
CA TYR A 82 -1.45 3.10 -1.50
C TYR A 82 -0.58 3.34 -2.74
N TYR A 83 -1.07 2.99 -3.93
CA TYR A 83 -0.29 3.15 -5.15
C TYR A 83 -0.11 4.63 -5.51
N SER A 84 1.09 5.13 -5.32
CA SER A 84 1.51 6.47 -5.70
C SER A 84 2.91 6.45 -6.29
N ALA A 85 3.06 7.05 -7.47
CA ALA A 85 4.36 7.11 -8.15
C ALA A 85 5.40 7.88 -7.34
N LYS A 86 4.97 8.92 -6.63
CA LYS A 86 5.82 9.72 -5.74
C LYS A 86 6.31 8.88 -4.57
N GLU A 87 5.39 8.22 -3.86
CA GLU A 87 5.72 7.43 -2.66
C GLU A 87 6.62 6.23 -3.01
N ILE A 88 6.39 5.59 -4.15
CA ILE A 88 7.24 4.49 -4.63
C ILE A 88 8.65 5.01 -4.92
N ASP A 89 8.78 6.15 -5.59
CA ASP A 89 10.06 6.80 -5.86
C ASP A 89 10.81 7.17 -4.57
N GLU A 90 10.10 7.76 -3.59
CA GLU A 90 10.65 8.08 -2.29
C GLU A 90 11.07 6.83 -1.50
N CYS A 91 10.30 5.73 -1.59
CA CYS A 91 10.70 4.45 -1.02
C CYS A 91 11.99 3.91 -1.65
N GLU A 92 12.06 3.89 -2.98
CA GLU A 92 13.25 3.41 -3.69
C GLU A 92 14.48 4.27 -3.37
N ALA A 93 14.33 5.59 -3.32
CA ALA A 93 15.39 6.52 -2.93
C ALA A 93 15.91 6.29 -1.49
N ASN A 94 15.08 5.76 -0.60
CA ASN A 94 15.44 5.41 0.78
C ASN A 94 15.80 3.93 0.97
N GLY A 95 15.98 3.18 -0.13
CA GLY A 95 16.34 1.76 -0.09
C GLY A 95 15.24 0.87 0.49
N ILE A 96 13.97 1.25 0.34
CA ILE A 96 12.81 0.51 0.85
C ILE A 96 12.20 -0.29 -0.31
N GLU A 97 12.25 -1.62 -0.22
CA GLU A 97 11.62 -2.50 -1.21
C GLU A 97 10.10 -2.55 -0.98
N THR A 98 9.31 -2.10 -1.95
CA THR A 98 7.83 -2.16 -1.89
C THR A 98 7.23 -3.10 -2.94
N VAL A 99 6.06 -3.66 -2.63
CA VAL A 99 5.21 -4.42 -3.56
C VAL A 99 3.76 -3.97 -3.37
N VAL A 100 3.27 -3.20 -4.33
CA VAL A 100 1.96 -2.54 -4.31
C VAL A 100 1.24 -2.81 -5.63
N ALA A 101 0.00 -3.28 -5.55
CA ALA A 101 -0.77 -3.64 -6.75
C ALA A 101 -1.06 -2.38 -7.60
N ILE A 102 -0.73 -2.46 -8.89
CA ILE A 102 -0.94 -1.34 -9.82
C ILE A 102 -2.41 -1.29 -10.25
N PRO A 103 -3.15 -0.19 -10.03
CA PRO A 103 -4.55 -0.09 -10.42
C PRO A 103 -4.70 -0.05 -11.95
N ASN A 104 -5.62 -0.85 -12.49
CA ASN A 104 -5.90 -0.93 -13.93
C ASN A 104 -6.69 0.30 -14.43
N LYS A 105 -6.02 1.44 -14.61
CA LYS A 105 -6.62 2.68 -15.13
C LYS A 105 -6.77 2.72 -16.67
N THR A 106 -6.33 1.68 -17.38
CA THR A 106 -6.25 1.68 -18.85
C THR A 106 -7.57 1.28 -19.56
N LYS A 107 -8.60 0.83 -18.83
CA LYS A 107 -9.87 0.35 -19.43
C LYS A 107 -10.61 1.46 -20.21
N GLN A 108 -10.76 2.65 -19.62
CA GLN A 108 -11.58 3.73 -20.23
C GLN A 108 -11.09 4.25 -21.59
N GLN A 109 -9.79 4.21 -21.89
CA GLN A 109 -9.27 4.66 -23.19
C GLN A 109 -9.41 3.60 -24.28
N LYS A 110 -9.22 2.32 -23.93
CA LYS A 110 -9.37 1.20 -24.86
C LYS A 110 -10.82 1.08 -25.35
N ASP A 111 -11.77 1.34 -24.46
CA ASP A 111 -13.21 1.30 -24.77
C ASP A 111 -13.65 2.40 -25.76
N ARG A 112 -12.83 3.46 -25.95
CA ARG A 112 -13.07 4.54 -26.92
C ARG A 112 -12.39 4.33 -28.27
N GLY A 113 -11.69 3.21 -28.48
CA GLY A 113 -11.03 2.88 -29.75
C GLY A 113 -9.79 3.70 -30.11
N TYR A 114 -9.27 4.51 -29.17
CA TYR A 114 -8.05 5.28 -29.36
C TYR A 114 -6.80 4.50 -28.94
N PHE A 115 -5.66 4.82 -29.55
CA PHE A 115 -4.35 4.36 -29.08
C PHE A 115 -4.12 4.80 -27.64
N THR A 116 -3.73 3.83 -26.82
CA THR A 116 -3.30 3.99 -25.44
C THR A 116 -1.85 4.48 -25.37
N PRO A 117 -1.37 4.94 -24.20
CA PRO A 117 0.03 5.30 -24.03
C PRO A 117 1.03 4.17 -24.33
N LYS A 118 0.60 2.90 -24.31
CA LYS A 118 1.48 1.75 -24.58
C LYS A 118 1.92 1.65 -26.03
N GLU A 119 1.15 2.18 -26.98
CA GLU A 119 1.55 2.21 -28.39
C GLU A 119 2.55 3.34 -28.72
N PHE A 120 2.92 4.18 -27.75
CA PHE A 120 3.93 5.22 -27.92
C PHE A 120 5.21 4.84 -27.19
N GLN A 121 6.29 4.66 -27.94
CA GLN A 121 7.58 4.28 -27.39
C GLN A 121 8.34 5.52 -26.94
N TYR A 122 8.83 5.53 -25.71
CA TYR A 122 9.73 6.57 -25.23
C TYR A 122 11.17 6.21 -25.57
N ASP A 123 11.86 7.09 -26.28
CA ASP A 123 13.29 7.03 -26.51
C ASP A 123 14.01 7.87 -25.44
N LYS A 124 14.82 7.20 -24.62
CA LYS A 124 15.56 7.83 -23.52
C LYS A 124 16.75 8.65 -24.02
N ASP A 125 17.36 8.25 -25.12
CA ASP A 125 18.58 8.89 -25.62
C ASP A 125 18.25 10.24 -26.27
N SER A 126 17.14 10.29 -27.00
CA SER A 126 16.68 11.50 -27.71
C SER A 126 15.64 12.33 -26.95
N ASP A 127 15.30 11.97 -25.71
CA ASP A 127 14.21 12.53 -24.88
C ASP A 127 12.94 12.83 -25.70
N CYS A 128 12.41 11.81 -26.38
CA CYS A 128 11.26 11.95 -27.26
C CYS A 128 10.34 10.72 -27.25
N TYR A 129 9.12 10.89 -27.79
CA TYR A 129 8.21 9.78 -28.01
C TYR A 129 8.06 9.46 -29.49
N ILE A 130 8.04 8.18 -29.85
CA ILE A 130 7.76 7.70 -31.20
C ILE A 130 6.32 7.19 -31.21
N CYS A 131 5.49 7.75 -32.10
CA CYS A 131 4.11 7.30 -32.27
C CYS A 131 4.00 6.06 -33.19
N PRO A 132 2.83 5.40 -33.26
CA PRO A 132 2.60 4.24 -34.12
C PRO A 132 2.82 4.49 -35.62
N ASN A 133 2.82 5.75 -36.06
CA ASN A 133 3.13 6.15 -37.43
C ASN A 133 4.61 6.54 -37.63
N ASN A 134 5.50 6.12 -36.71
CA ASN A 134 6.93 6.45 -36.68
C ASN A 134 7.26 7.95 -36.71
N GLN A 135 6.37 8.79 -36.20
CA GLN A 135 6.61 10.23 -36.07
C GLN A 135 7.05 10.56 -34.65
N THR A 136 8.01 11.48 -34.54
CA THR A 136 8.58 11.93 -33.28
C THR A 136 7.72 13.00 -32.62
N LEU A 137 7.48 12.85 -31.32
CA LEU A 137 6.88 13.83 -30.43
C LEU A 137 8.00 14.41 -29.57
N THR A 138 8.28 15.68 -29.78
CA THR A 138 9.33 16.40 -29.06
C THR A 138 8.79 17.02 -27.79
N LYS A 139 9.69 17.22 -26.82
CA LYS A 139 9.37 17.86 -25.55
C LYS A 139 8.99 19.32 -25.77
N SER A 140 7.79 19.67 -25.34
CA SER A 140 7.31 21.05 -25.26
C SER A 140 7.91 21.75 -24.05
N SER A 141 8.03 23.09 -24.13
CA SER A 141 8.36 23.93 -22.97
C SER A 141 7.28 23.90 -21.88
N SER A 142 6.06 23.48 -22.22
CA SER A 142 4.95 23.40 -21.28
C SER A 142 5.14 22.26 -20.26
N THR A 143 5.04 22.58 -18.98
CA THR A 143 5.00 21.60 -17.88
C THR A 143 3.69 21.74 -17.13
N ILE A 144 3.02 20.63 -16.84
CA ILE A 144 1.83 20.62 -15.97
C ILE A 144 2.29 20.26 -14.57
N ILE A 145 1.98 21.10 -13.58
CA ILE A 145 2.24 20.84 -12.17
C ILE A 145 0.91 20.52 -11.51
N LYS A 146 0.82 19.36 -10.85
CA LYS A 146 -0.35 18.99 -10.04
C LYS A 146 -0.26 19.63 -8.65
N GLU A 147 -1.39 19.69 -7.95
CA GLU A 147 -1.48 20.20 -6.57
C GLU A 147 -0.47 19.52 -5.62
N ASN A 148 -0.20 18.23 -5.81
CA ASN A 148 0.77 17.47 -5.03
C ASN A 148 2.26 17.71 -5.44
N GLY A 149 2.53 18.74 -6.24
CA GLY A 149 3.87 19.11 -6.73
C GLY A 149 4.43 18.23 -7.84
N THR A 150 3.71 17.19 -8.28
CA THR A 150 4.20 16.28 -9.34
C THR A 150 4.22 17.00 -10.69
N LYS A 151 5.38 17.01 -11.35
CA LYS A 151 5.56 17.59 -12.69
C LYS A 151 5.27 16.56 -13.77
N TYR A 152 4.56 17.00 -14.81
CA TYR A 152 4.35 16.26 -16.04
C TYR A 152 4.92 17.04 -17.22
N TYR A 153 5.92 16.46 -17.87
CA TYR A 153 6.53 16.98 -19.08
C TYR A 153 5.65 16.66 -20.29
N VAL A 154 5.41 17.66 -21.13
CA VAL A 154 4.51 17.53 -22.27
C VAL A 154 5.32 17.24 -23.53
N TYR A 155 4.93 16.21 -24.27
CA TYR A 155 5.47 15.87 -25.58
C TYR A 155 4.36 16.05 -26.62
N ARG A 156 4.70 16.64 -27.76
CA ARG A 156 3.72 16.90 -28.82
C ARG A 156 4.31 16.64 -30.20
N ALA A 157 3.44 16.18 -31.10
CA ALA A 157 3.75 16.15 -32.52
C ALA A 157 3.42 17.51 -33.15
N GLU A 158 4.00 17.77 -34.33
CA GLU A 158 3.61 18.92 -35.12
C GLU A 158 2.19 18.74 -35.70
N SER A 159 1.43 19.85 -35.74
CA SER A 159 0.06 19.84 -36.28
C SER A 159 0.00 19.38 -37.73
N LYS A 160 1.01 19.73 -38.55
CA LYS A 160 1.09 19.34 -39.96
C LYS A 160 1.18 17.83 -40.11
N THR A 161 2.14 17.22 -39.41
CA THR A 161 2.35 15.77 -39.37
C THR A 161 1.10 15.00 -38.92
N CYS A 162 0.37 15.53 -37.94
CA CYS A 162 -0.86 14.91 -37.46
C CYS A 162 -2.07 15.14 -38.38
N LYS A 163 -2.07 16.16 -39.24
CA LYS A 163 -3.18 16.47 -40.17
C LYS A 163 -3.21 15.49 -41.34
N GLU A 164 -2.03 15.10 -41.83
CA GLU A 164 -1.85 14.19 -42.97
C GLU A 164 -1.68 12.71 -42.55
N CYS A 165 -1.80 12.42 -41.25
CA CYS A 165 -1.55 11.09 -40.71
C CYS A 165 -2.68 10.10 -41.03
N PRO A 166 -2.40 8.92 -41.64
CA PRO A 166 -3.40 7.91 -41.93
C PRO A 166 -4.01 7.27 -40.67
N LEU A 167 -3.29 7.34 -39.55
CA LEU A 167 -3.75 6.79 -38.26
C LEU A 167 -4.44 7.84 -37.37
N ARG A 168 -4.75 9.02 -37.90
CA ARG A 168 -5.28 10.16 -37.12
C ARG A 168 -6.56 9.81 -36.36
N GLU A 169 -7.52 9.15 -37.01
CA GLU A 169 -8.83 8.81 -36.43
C GLU A 169 -8.71 7.93 -35.19
N LYS A 170 -7.73 7.02 -35.17
CA LYS A 170 -7.43 6.13 -34.03
C LYS A 170 -6.51 6.79 -33.00
N CYS A 171 -5.92 7.94 -33.29
CA CYS A 171 -4.88 8.56 -32.46
C CYS A 171 -5.38 9.75 -31.64
N ILE A 172 -6.23 10.60 -32.25
CA ILE A 172 -6.73 11.86 -31.66
C ILE A 172 -8.19 12.14 -32.05
N PRO A 173 -8.98 12.77 -31.16
CA PRO A 173 -10.33 13.22 -31.49
C PRO A 173 -10.34 14.26 -32.62
N GLN A 174 -11.43 14.33 -33.39
CA GLN A 174 -11.55 15.25 -34.54
C GLN A 174 -11.27 16.72 -34.20
N LYS A 175 -11.67 17.18 -33.00
CA LYS A 175 -11.49 18.57 -32.54
C LYS A 175 -10.06 18.90 -32.10
N THR A 176 -9.14 17.93 -32.02
CA THR A 176 -7.78 18.13 -31.53
C THR A 176 -6.80 18.20 -32.69
N ALA A 177 -5.99 19.26 -32.79
CA ALA A 177 -5.08 19.46 -33.93
C ALA A 177 -3.92 18.44 -33.98
N TYR A 178 -3.32 18.11 -32.84
CA TYR A 178 -2.11 17.28 -32.73
C TYR A 178 -2.14 16.35 -31.52
N LYS A 179 -1.36 15.27 -31.56
CA LYS A 179 -1.18 14.37 -30.42
C LYS A 179 -0.33 15.03 -29.34
N ARG A 180 -0.80 14.95 -28.10
CA ARG A 180 -0.10 15.38 -26.89
C ARG A 180 -0.01 14.21 -25.91
N ILE A 181 1.17 13.99 -25.34
CA ILE A 181 1.43 13.00 -24.30
C ILE A 181 2.06 13.71 -23.11
N SER A 182 1.64 13.35 -21.90
CA SER A 182 2.26 13.83 -20.67
C SER A 182 3.03 12.70 -20.00
N ARG A 183 4.32 12.91 -19.74
CA ARG A 183 5.18 11.99 -19.00
C ARG A 183 5.40 12.54 -17.59
N SER A 184 5.07 11.75 -16.57
CA SER A 184 5.37 12.10 -15.18
C SER A 184 6.88 12.16 -14.95
N GLN A 185 7.35 13.01 -14.03
CA GLN A 185 8.74 12.99 -13.57
C GLN A 185 9.15 11.62 -12.99
N TYR A 186 8.19 10.88 -12.42
CA TYR A 186 8.40 9.53 -11.85
C TYR A 186 8.20 8.39 -12.87
N ALA A 187 8.13 8.69 -14.17
CA ALA A 187 7.80 7.68 -15.18
C ALA A 187 8.83 6.55 -15.27
N ASN A 188 10.12 6.87 -15.15
CA ASN A 188 11.19 5.88 -15.16
C ASN A 188 11.06 4.88 -14.00
N THR A 189 10.83 5.40 -12.79
CA THR A 189 10.58 4.64 -11.57
C THR A 189 9.39 3.70 -11.75
N ILE A 190 8.27 4.22 -12.25
CA ILE A 190 7.05 3.42 -12.47
C ILE A 190 7.22 2.38 -13.57
N GLU A 191 7.98 2.65 -14.64
CA GLU A 191 8.26 1.68 -15.69
C GLU A 191 9.07 0.49 -15.14
N ALA A 192 10.13 0.77 -14.39
CA ALA A 192 10.93 -0.25 -13.72
C ALA A 192 10.09 -1.03 -12.69
N TYR A 193 9.29 -0.32 -11.88
CA TYR A 193 8.38 -0.91 -10.91
C TYR A 193 7.35 -1.82 -11.58
N THR A 194 6.78 -1.41 -12.71
CA THR A 194 5.81 -2.20 -13.48
C THR A 194 6.43 -3.51 -13.96
N GLN A 195 7.68 -3.49 -14.41
CA GLN A 195 8.42 -4.70 -14.77
C GLN A 195 8.65 -5.60 -13.56
N LYS A 196 9.08 -5.04 -12.41
CA LYS A 196 9.23 -5.77 -11.14
C LYS A 196 7.93 -6.49 -10.74
N MET A 197 6.79 -5.81 -10.87
CA MET A 197 5.47 -6.35 -10.51
C MET A 197 5.00 -7.51 -11.42
N GLN A 198 5.61 -7.71 -12.59
CA GLN A 198 5.33 -8.86 -13.45
C GLN A 198 5.99 -10.16 -12.97
N SER A 199 7.01 -10.05 -12.11
CA SER A 199 7.73 -11.20 -11.54
C SER A 199 6.83 -12.13 -10.73
N HIS A 200 7.19 -13.43 -10.71
CA HIS A 200 6.47 -14.43 -9.91
C HIS A 200 6.50 -14.08 -8.41
N LYS A 201 7.66 -13.63 -7.90
CA LYS A 201 7.83 -13.20 -6.50
C LYS A 201 6.83 -12.11 -6.11
N ALA A 202 6.71 -11.04 -6.92
CA ALA A 202 5.79 -9.95 -6.62
C ALA A 202 4.32 -10.40 -6.60
N LYS A 203 3.93 -11.26 -7.56
CA LYS A 203 2.56 -11.82 -7.63
C LYS A 203 2.21 -12.66 -6.40
N GLU A 204 3.14 -13.51 -5.94
CA GLU A 204 2.93 -14.32 -4.73
C GLU A 204 2.82 -13.43 -3.47
N LEU A 205 3.67 -12.42 -3.35
CA LEU A 205 3.61 -11.48 -2.22
C LEU A 205 2.26 -10.71 -2.17
N ILE A 206 1.73 -10.30 -3.33
CA ILE A 206 0.41 -9.65 -3.39
C ILE A 206 -0.70 -10.58 -2.86
N LYS A 207 -0.65 -11.88 -3.20
CA LYS A 207 -1.66 -12.85 -2.73
C LYS A 207 -1.64 -12.99 -1.20
N GLN A 208 -0.45 -12.97 -0.60
CA GLN A 208 -0.28 -13.13 0.85
C GLN A 208 -0.74 -11.91 1.65
N ARG A 209 -0.66 -10.71 1.06
CA ARG A 209 -0.93 -9.41 1.70
C ARG A 209 -2.24 -9.36 2.50
N GLY A 210 -3.35 -9.80 1.92
CA GLY A 210 -4.69 -9.68 2.54
C GLY A 210 -4.75 -10.32 3.93
N SER A 211 -4.19 -11.52 4.06
CA SER A 211 -4.16 -12.26 5.34
C SER A 211 -3.33 -11.61 6.45
N ILE A 212 -2.40 -10.71 6.10
CA ILE A 212 -1.49 -10.09 7.07
C ILE A 212 -2.23 -8.99 7.83
N VAL A 213 -2.83 -8.04 7.12
CA VAL A 213 -3.44 -6.84 7.72
C VAL A 213 -4.89 -7.06 8.16
N GLU A 214 -5.62 -7.93 7.48
CA GLU A 214 -7.01 -8.24 7.86
C GLU A 214 -7.10 -8.98 9.19
N HIS A 215 -6.05 -9.70 9.59
CA HIS A 215 -6.06 -10.42 10.86
C HIS A 215 -6.09 -9.47 12.08
N PRO A 216 -5.18 -8.48 12.21
CA PRO A 216 -5.29 -7.44 13.24
C PRO A 216 -6.61 -6.67 13.18
N PHE A 217 -7.00 -6.15 12.01
CA PHE A 217 -8.24 -5.37 11.90
C PHE A 217 -9.49 -6.19 12.24
N GLY A 218 -9.57 -7.44 11.79
CA GLY A 218 -10.66 -8.36 12.12
C GLY A 218 -10.71 -8.62 13.62
N THR A 219 -9.56 -8.83 14.27
CA THR A 219 -9.50 -9.02 15.72
C THR A 219 -9.95 -7.78 16.48
N ILE A 220 -9.46 -6.60 16.09
CA ILE A 220 -9.81 -5.33 16.74
C ILE A 220 -11.31 -5.05 16.59
N LYS A 221 -11.84 -5.14 15.37
CA LYS A 221 -13.24 -4.80 15.10
C LYS A 221 -14.21 -5.84 15.67
N ARG A 222 -13.95 -7.14 15.46
CA ARG A 222 -14.89 -8.21 15.82
C ARG A 222 -14.73 -8.72 17.23
N ASN A 223 -13.50 -8.85 17.72
CA ASN A 223 -13.26 -9.40 19.07
C ASN A 223 -13.12 -8.33 20.15
N LEU A 224 -12.58 -7.14 19.83
CA LEU A 224 -12.52 -6.03 20.79
C LEU A 224 -13.73 -5.08 20.67
N GLY A 225 -14.57 -5.24 19.63
CA GLY A 225 -15.76 -4.42 19.44
C GLY A 225 -15.46 -2.96 19.08
N TRP A 226 -14.26 -2.67 18.57
CA TRP A 226 -13.88 -1.30 18.25
C TRP A 226 -14.30 -0.91 16.84
N GLU A 227 -15.39 -0.14 16.74
CA GLU A 227 -15.98 0.29 15.47
C GLU A 227 -15.89 1.82 15.25
N HIS A 228 -15.68 2.61 16.31
CA HIS A 228 -15.62 4.07 16.25
C HIS A 228 -14.71 4.65 17.35
N TYR A 229 -14.22 5.87 17.12
CA TYR A 229 -13.46 6.63 18.10
C TYR A 229 -14.38 7.28 19.13
N LEU A 230 -13.93 7.31 20.40
CA LEU A 230 -14.65 7.94 21.52
C LEU A 230 -14.26 9.41 21.71
N VAL A 231 -13.09 9.79 21.22
CA VAL A 231 -12.57 11.16 21.30
C VAL A 231 -12.61 11.88 19.95
N ARG A 232 -12.43 13.21 19.98
CA ARG A 232 -12.43 14.09 18.81
C ARG A 232 -11.14 14.89 18.74
N GLY A 233 -10.79 15.32 17.54
CA GLY A 233 -9.52 15.97 17.24
C GLY A 233 -8.40 14.96 17.02
N LYS A 234 -7.59 15.20 15.99
CA LYS A 234 -6.60 14.26 15.47
C LYS A 234 -5.62 13.75 16.53
N GLU A 235 -5.17 14.62 17.42
CA GLU A 235 -4.22 14.27 18.48
C GLU A 235 -4.80 13.21 19.44
N LYS A 236 -6.00 13.46 19.97
CA LYS A 236 -6.67 12.54 20.91
C LYS A 236 -7.01 11.23 20.22
N VAL A 237 -7.51 11.30 18.99
CA VAL A 237 -7.84 10.13 18.16
C VAL A 237 -6.60 9.28 17.89
N SER A 238 -5.45 9.91 17.65
CA SER A 238 -4.16 9.21 17.49
C SER A 238 -3.75 8.48 18.77
N GLY A 239 -3.96 9.09 19.94
CA GLY A 239 -3.75 8.45 21.24
C GLY A 239 -4.66 7.24 21.46
N GLU A 240 -5.97 7.37 21.17
CA GLU A 240 -6.92 6.26 21.24
C GLU A 240 -6.53 5.11 20.30
N ASN A 241 -6.19 5.44 19.05
CA ASN A 241 -5.71 4.46 18.07
C ASN A 241 -4.49 3.70 18.58
N ALA A 242 -3.48 4.40 19.11
CA ALA A 242 -2.27 3.79 19.64
C ALA A 242 -2.55 2.83 20.80
N LEU A 243 -3.45 3.18 21.72
CA LEU A 243 -3.85 2.30 22.83
C LEU A 243 -4.51 1.01 22.34
N ILE A 244 -5.29 1.08 21.28
CA ILE A 244 -5.98 -0.08 20.71
C ILE A 244 -5.01 -1.00 19.98
N MET A 245 -4.08 -0.43 19.21
CA MET A 245 -3.01 -1.21 18.58
C MET A 245 -2.10 -1.87 19.63
N PHE A 246 -1.80 -1.16 20.72
CA PHE A 246 -1.08 -1.73 21.86
C PHE A 246 -1.85 -2.88 22.50
N THR A 247 -3.15 -2.71 22.74
CA THR A 247 -4.02 -3.76 23.32
C THR A 247 -4.04 -5.01 22.45
N TYR A 248 -4.15 -4.85 21.14
CA TYR A 248 -4.04 -5.96 20.20
C TYR A 248 -2.68 -6.67 20.30
N ASN A 249 -1.57 -5.91 20.24
CA ASN A 249 -0.22 -6.46 20.35
C ASN A 249 0.00 -7.18 21.68
N PHE A 250 -0.48 -6.61 22.78
CA PHE A 250 -0.35 -7.22 24.10
C PHE A 250 -1.09 -8.55 24.20
N LYS A 251 -2.33 -8.60 23.72
CA LYS A 251 -3.10 -9.84 23.61
C LYS A 251 -2.40 -10.86 22.71
N ARG A 252 -1.84 -10.41 21.57
CA ARG A 252 -1.11 -11.26 20.63
C ARG A 252 0.15 -11.85 21.25
N LEU A 253 0.90 -11.06 22.01
CA LEU A 253 2.08 -11.49 22.75
C LEU A 253 1.71 -12.57 23.76
N LEU A 254 0.71 -12.33 24.60
CA LEU A 254 0.27 -13.30 25.60
C LEU A 254 -0.20 -14.62 24.98
N ASN A 255 -0.88 -14.56 23.84
CA ASN A 255 -1.27 -15.78 23.11
C ASN A 255 -0.08 -16.53 22.51
N LEU A 256 1.00 -15.82 22.16
CA LEU A 256 2.18 -16.42 21.53
C LEU A 256 3.12 -17.10 22.54
N ILE A 257 3.30 -16.52 23.73
CA ILE A 257 4.29 -16.99 24.72
C ILE A 257 3.68 -17.46 26.04
N GLY A 258 2.38 -17.20 26.27
CA GLY A 258 1.72 -17.49 27.53
C GLY A 258 2.12 -16.58 28.69
N ILE A 259 1.33 -16.62 29.78
CA ILE A 259 1.52 -15.76 30.95
C ILE A 259 2.83 -16.10 31.70
N ALA A 260 3.19 -17.37 31.77
CA ALA A 260 4.39 -17.81 32.49
C ALA A 260 5.66 -17.21 31.88
N LEU A 261 5.85 -17.35 30.56
CA LEU A 261 7.02 -16.83 29.87
C LEU A 261 7.00 -15.30 29.78
N PHE A 262 5.81 -14.69 29.70
CA PHE A 262 5.65 -13.24 29.80
C PHE A 262 6.14 -12.69 31.14
N ARG A 263 5.84 -13.36 32.28
CA ARG A 263 6.36 -12.93 33.60
C ARG A 263 7.88 -12.96 33.65
N GLU A 264 8.50 -13.98 33.04
CA GLU A 264 9.96 -14.05 32.92
C GLU A 264 10.51 -12.93 32.03
N LEU A 265 9.82 -12.60 30.93
CA LEU A 265 10.17 -11.46 30.08
C LEU A 265 10.16 -10.14 30.85
N ILE A 266 9.15 -9.89 31.67
CA ILE A 266 9.11 -8.67 32.49
C ILE A 266 10.27 -8.60 33.49
N ARG A 267 10.64 -9.73 34.12
CA ARG A 267 11.82 -9.80 35.01
C ARG A 267 13.11 -9.55 34.24
N ALA A 268 13.27 -10.21 33.10
CA ALA A 268 14.44 -10.05 32.24
C ALA A 268 14.61 -8.60 31.72
N ILE A 269 13.51 -7.90 31.40
CA ILE A 269 13.53 -6.48 31.04
C ILE A 269 14.01 -5.64 32.23
N LYS A 270 13.50 -5.91 33.44
CA LYS A 270 13.90 -5.20 34.65
C LYS A 270 15.38 -5.38 34.97
N ASP A 271 15.89 -6.60 34.78
CA ASP A 271 17.27 -6.98 35.11
C ASP A 271 18.25 -6.76 33.93
N ASN A 272 17.76 -6.20 32.81
CA ASN A 272 18.49 -5.99 31.55
C ASN A 272 19.15 -7.26 30.96
N ASN A 273 18.64 -8.45 31.29
CA ASN A 273 19.14 -9.74 30.79
C ASN A 273 18.25 -10.26 29.65
N LEU A 274 18.31 -9.60 28.49
CA LEU A 274 17.42 -9.88 27.36
C LEU A 274 17.84 -11.08 26.51
N GLU A 275 19.11 -11.48 26.54
CA GLU A 275 19.64 -12.54 25.65
C GLU A 275 19.09 -13.92 26.00
N GLN A 276 19.08 -14.25 27.30
CA GLN A 276 18.60 -15.54 27.78
C GLN A 276 17.10 -15.72 27.53
N ILE A 277 16.30 -14.69 27.80
CA ILE A 277 14.86 -14.76 27.57
C ILE A 277 14.50 -14.81 26.08
N ARG A 278 15.25 -14.11 25.21
CA ARG A 278 15.05 -14.18 23.75
C ARG A 278 15.20 -15.61 23.24
N THR A 279 16.26 -16.29 23.67
CA THR A 279 16.51 -17.69 23.31
C THR A 279 15.38 -18.60 23.80
N LYS A 280 14.93 -18.41 25.04
CA LYS A 280 13.83 -19.19 25.61
C LYS A 280 12.50 -18.96 24.87
N ILE A 281 12.18 -17.72 24.51
CA ILE A 281 11.00 -17.37 23.69
C ILE A 281 11.11 -18.01 22.30
N ALA A 282 12.27 -17.91 21.65
CA ALA A 282 12.48 -18.50 20.32
C ALA A 282 12.27 -20.02 20.34
N LEU A 283 12.81 -20.71 21.34
CA LEU A 283 12.62 -22.15 21.54
C LEU A 283 11.16 -22.50 21.82
N HIS A 284 10.47 -21.73 22.66
CA HIS A 284 9.05 -21.95 22.96
C HIS A 284 8.19 -21.84 21.70
N ILE A 285 8.40 -20.79 20.90
CA ILE A 285 7.67 -20.59 19.63
C ILE A 285 7.98 -21.73 18.65
N ALA A 286 9.24 -22.14 18.52
CA ALA A 286 9.64 -23.24 17.64
C ALA A 286 9.00 -24.57 18.07
N TYR A 287 9.04 -24.89 19.38
CA TYR A 287 8.43 -26.09 19.93
C TYR A 287 6.92 -26.13 19.68
N PHE A 288 6.22 -25.04 19.99
CA PHE A 288 4.77 -24.94 19.77
C PHE A 288 4.41 -25.15 18.29
N TYR A 289 5.20 -24.58 17.37
CA TYR A 289 5.01 -24.78 15.93
C TYR A 289 5.24 -26.23 15.49
N THR A 290 6.28 -26.89 16.00
CA THR A 290 6.55 -28.30 15.70
C THR A 290 5.47 -29.23 16.23
N LEU A 291 4.99 -29.00 17.46
CA LEU A 291 3.90 -29.76 18.06
C LEU A 291 2.61 -29.57 17.25
N TRP A 292 2.30 -28.33 16.86
CA TRP A 292 1.13 -28.03 16.06
C TRP A 292 1.17 -28.70 14.67
N LEU A 293 2.32 -28.66 13.99
CA LEU A 293 2.51 -29.39 12.72
C LEU A 293 2.36 -30.90 12.90
N TYR A 294 2.87 -31.46 14.00
CA TYR A 294 2.74 -32.88 14.30
C TYR A 294 1.28 -33.27 14.55
N CYS A 295 0.55 -32.50 15.36
CA CYS A 295 -0.87 -32.69 15.60
C CYS A 295 -1.69 -32.56 14.31
N PHE A 296 -1.38 -31.58 13.45
CA PHE A 296 -2.06 -31.40 12.17
C PHE A 296 -1.82 -32.58 11.22
N LYS A 297 -0.57 -33.08 11.14
CA LYS A 297 -0.25 -34.30 10.39
C LYS A 297 -1.01 -35.52 10.93
N MET A 298 -1.11 -35.67 12.25
CA MET A 298 -1.85 -36.76 12.88
C MET A 298 -3.35 -36.68 12.60
N ILE A 299 -3.95 -35.49 12.60
CA ILE A 299 -5.36 -35.28 12.24
C ILE A 299 -5.60 -35.60 10.76
N GLY A 300 -4.75 -35.11 9.85
CA GLY A 300 -4.83 -35.47 8.43
C GLY A 300 -4.63 -36.96 8.16
N PHE A 301 -3.78 -37.64 8.95
CA PHE A 301 -3.61 -39.10 8.90
C PHE A 301 -4.85 -39.84 9.43
N TYR A 302 -5.55 -39.28 10.42
CA TYR A 302 -6.81 -39.82 10.94
C TYR A 302 -7.96 -39.63 9.93
N GLU A 303 -8.07 -38.49 9.27
CA GLU A 303 -9.09 -38.24 8.23
C GLU A 303 -8.90 -39.16 7.01
N LEU A 304 -7.66 -39.37 6.55
CA LEU A 304 -7.33 -40.33 5.48
C LEU A 304 -7.64 -41.79 5.86
N ARG A 305 -7.52 -42.15 7.14
CA ARG A 305 -7.85 -43.50 7.63
C ARG A 305 -9.35 -43.73 7.71
N VAL A 306 -10.12 -42.73 8.14
CA VAL A 306 -11.60 -42.79 8.17
C VAL A 306 -12.21 -42.86 6.77
N GLU A 307 -11.56 -42.30 5.74
CA GLU A 307 -11.98 -42.47 4.34
C GLU A 307 -11.64 -43.86 3.78
N ASN A 308 -10.50 -44.45 4.16
CA ASN A 308 -10.12 -45.80 3.73
C ASN A 308 -10.89 -46.93 4.44
N ASP A 309 -11.43 -46.70 5.63
CA ASP A 309 -12.27 -47.67 6.37
C ASP A 309 -13.75 -47.63 5.94
N ARG A 310 -14.10 -46.85 4.90
CA ARG A 310 -15.46 -46.76 4.29
C ARG A 310 -15.60 -47.45 2.93
N PHE A 311 -14.64 -48.29 2.54
CA PHE A 311 -14.72 -49.14 1.35
C PHE A 311 -14.82 -50.62 1.71
#